data_AF-A0A830EG44-F1
#
_entry.id   AF-A0A830EG44-F1
#
_cell.length_a   1.000
_cell.length_b   1.000
_cell.length_c   1.000
_cell.angle_alpha   90.00
_cell.angle_beta   90.00
_cell.angle_gamma   90.00
#
_symmetry.space_group_name_H-M   'P 1'
#
loop_
_entity.id
_entity.type
_entity.pdbx_description
1 polymer ?
#
loop_
_entity_poly.entity_id
_entity_poly.type
_entity_poly.pdbx_seq_one_letter_code
_entity_poly.pdbx_strand_id
1 'polypeptide(L)'
;MVRQCKENEYIAIIARRLNCSEQYSINLGFINVKPDLLCNGIAYEVECEDKVHYGIGQAIAYQYGGLRAGLIVITTNEDNNKLNQLMNFLRLGAQ
;
A
#
# COMPACT_ATOMS: atom_id res chain seq x y z
N MET A 1 -18.10 17.24 -5.04
CA MET A 1 -17.52 16.98 -3.70
C MET A 1 -16.51 15.86 -3.85
N VAL A 2 -15.23 16.11 -3.63
CA VAL A 2 -14.20 15.05 -3.65
C VAL A 2 -14.46 14.18 -2.41
N ARG A 3 -14.76 12.90 -2.63
CA ARG A 3 -14.98 11.95 -1.55
C ARG A 3 -13.62 11.77 -0.86
N GLN A 4 -13.52 12.17 0.41
CA GLN A 4 -12.30 11.98 1.17
C GLN A 4 -12.04 10.48 1.29
N CYS A 5 -10.87 10.05 0.80
CA CYS A 5 -10.49 8.65 0.82
C CYS A 5 -10.31 8.19 2.28
N LYS A 6 -10.80 6.98 2.58
CA LYS A 6 -10.78 6.38 3.93
C LYS A 6 -10.13 5.00 3.88
N GLU A 7 -8.80 4.97 4.00
CA GLU A 7 -7.99 3.74 3.95
C GLU A 7 -8.60 2.58 4.74
N ASN A 8 -8.97 2.82 6.01
CA ASN A 8 -9.55 1.81 6.90
C ASN A 8 -10.80 1.08 6.36
N GLU A 9 -11.67 1.78 5.62
CA GLU A 9 -12.86 1.15 5.03
C GLU A 9 -12.47 0.18 3.90
N TYR A 10 -11.47 0.55 3.10
CA TYR A 10 -10.97 -0.25 1.99
C TYR A 10 -10.09 -1.41 2.46
N ILE A 11 -9.27 -1.23 3.50
CA ILE A 11 -8.43 -2.29 4.08
C ILE A 11 -9.28 -3.51 4.43
N ALA A 12 -10.42 -3.34 5.10
CA ALA A 12 -11.32 -4.45 5.46
C ALA A 12 -11.90 -5.17 4.22
N ILE A 13 -12.25 -4.42 3.17
CA ILE A 13 -12.79 -4.97 1.92
C ILE A 13 -11.70 -5.76 1.19
N ILE A 14 -10.50 -5.20 1.08
CA ILE A 14 -9.35 -5.81 0.41
C ILE A 14 -8.91 -7.07 1.17
N ALA A 15 -8.82 -6.99 2.50
CA ALA A 15 -8.47 -8.12 3.37
C ALA A 15 -9.34 -9.35 3.06
N ARG A 16 -10.66 -9.13 2.97
CA ARG A 16 -11.61 -10.19 2.63
C ARG A 16 -11.45 -10.71 1.21
N ARG A 17 -11.24 -9.81 0.24
CA ARG A 17 -11.11 -10.19 -1.19
C ARG A 17 -9.83 -10.95 -1.49
N LEU A 18 -8.73 -10.60 -0.83
CA LEU A 18 -7.42 -11.22 -1.02
C LEU A 18 -7.13 -12.34 -0.03
N ASN A 19 -8.09 -12.69 0.84
CA ASN A 19 -7.98 -13.70 1.88
C ASN A 19 -6.72 -13.52 2.75
N CYS A 20 -6.56 -12.31 3.27
CA CYS A 20 -5.39 -11.93 4.05
C CYS A 20 -5.40 -12.56 5.44
N SER A 21 -4.22 -12.90 5.95
CA SER A 21 -4.01 -13.42 7.30
C SER A 21 -3.88 -12.28 8.31
N GLU A 22 -3.79 -12.66 9.58
CA GLU A 22 -3.40 -11.73 10.64
C GLU A 22 -2.02 -11.12 10.33
N GLN A 23 -1.90 -9.83 10.59
CA GLN A 23 -0.65 -9.08 10.39
C GLN A 23 0.27 -9.29 11.59
N TYR A 24 1.57 -9.33 11.36
CA TYR A 24 2.57 -9.28 12.42
C TYR A 24 3.59 -8.16 12.17
N SER A 25 4.24 -7.72 13.24
CA SER A 25 5.30 -6.73 13.15
C SER A 25 6.57 -7.35 12.58
N ILE A 26 7.16 -6.67 11.60
CA ILE A 26 8.41 -7.00 10.94
C ILE A 26 9.52 -6.22 11.64
N ASN A 27 10.49 -6.93 12.21
CA ASN A 27 11.62 -6.31 12.88
C ASN A 27 12.76 -6.07 11.88
N LEU A 28 13.14 -4.80 11.69
CA LEU A 28 14.23 -4.39 10.79
C LEU A 28 15.59 -4.23 11.51
N GLY A 29 15.66 -4.57 12.80
CA GLY A 29 16.85 -4.42 13.66
C GLY A 29 16.97 -3.06 14.34
N PHE A 30 16.33 -2.02 13.80
CA PHE A 30 16.32 -0.66 14.36
C PHE A 30 14.90 -0.08 14.53
N ILE A 31 13.90 -0.71 13.90
CA ILE A 31 12.48 -0.36 14.03
C ILE A 31 11.61 -1.60 13.77
N ASN A 32 10.41 -1.62 14.34
CA ASN A 32 9.37 -2.58 14.00
C ASN A 32 8.34 -1.89 13.10
N VAL A 33 8.09 -2.46 11.92
CA VAL A 33 7.08 -1.97 10.98
C VAL A 33 5.97 -3.00 10.85
N LYS A 34 4.72 -2.57 10.73
CA LYS A 34 3.58 -3.47 10.59
C LYS A 34 2.86 -3.12 9.29
N PRO A 35 2.61 -4.08 8.39
CA PRO A 35 1.87 -3.83 7.17
C PRO A 35 0.38 -3.70 7.44
N ASP A 36 -0.30 -2.91 6.61
CA ASP A 36 -1.77 -2.83 6.61
C ASP A 36 -2.41 -4.17 6.28
N LEU A 37 -1.78 -4.98 5.42
CA LEU A 37 -2.29 -6.28 5.02
C LEU A 37 -1.15 -7.28 4.82
N LEU A 38 -1.39 -8.54 5.19
CA LEU A 38 -0.51 -9.65 4.86
C LEU A 38 -1.31 -10.72 4.14
N CYS A 39 -1.08 -10.88 2.84
CA CYS A 39 -1.90 -11.76 2.00
C CYS A 39 -0.99 -12.69 1.21
N ASN A 40 -1.12 -14.00 1.42
CA ASN A 40 -0.32 -15.03 0.73
C ASN A 40 1.21 -14.79 0.79
N GLY A 41 1.70 -14.33 1.95
CA GLY A 41 3.12 -14.04 2.17
C GLY A 41 3.62 -12.75 1.53
N ILE A 42 2.72 -11.87 1.07
CA ILE A 42 3.04 -10.53 0.57
C ILE A 42 2.50 -9.49 1.55
N ALA A 43 3.39 -8.61 2.03
CA ALA A 43 3.06 -7.47 2.86
C ALA A 43 2.59 -6.32 1.97
N TYR A 44 1.39 -5.80 2.21
CA TYR A 44 0.85 -4.66 1.46
C TYR A 44 0.64 -3.48 2.38
N GLU A 45 0.97 -2.30 1.85
CA GLU A 45 0.44 -1.04 2.36
C GLU A 45 -0.69 -0.55 1.49
N VAL A 46 -1.69 0.09 2.11
CA VAL A 46 -2.88 0.61 1.45
C VAL A 46 -2.93 2.10 1.65
N GLU A 47 -2.73 2.86 0.58
CA GLU A 47 -2.66 4.32 0.65
C GLU A 47 -3.65 4.99 -0.29
N CYS A 48 -4.18 6.13 0.14
CA CYS A 48 -4.87 7.05 -0.76
C CYS A 48 -3.88 7.66 -1.77
N GLU A 49 -4.38 8.08 -2.94
CA GLU A 49 -3.54 8.61 -4.03
C GLU A 49 -2.62 9.76 -3.63
N ASP A 50 -3.03 10.62 -2.69
CA ASP A 50 -2.27 11.75 -2.17
C ASP A 50 -1.14 11.36 -1.21
N LYS A 51 -1.19 10.13 -0.68
CA LYS A 51 -0.23 9.58 0.30
C LYS A 51 0.65 8.45 -0.23
N VAL A 52 0.53 8.12 -1.51
CA VAL A 52 1.26 7.02 -2.15
C VAL A 52 2.77 6.98 -1.84
N HIS A 53 3.40 8.14 -1.72
CA HIS A 53 4.83 8.23 -1.43
C HIS A 53 5.20 7.70 -0.03
N TYR A 54 4.30 7.77 0.95
CA TYR A 54 4.49 7.14 2.27
C TYR A 54 4.46 5.62 2.15
N GLY A 55 3.44 5.08 1.48
CA GLY A 55 3.31 3.64 1.27
C GLY A 55 4.44 3.00 0.47
N ILE A 56 5.07 3.74 -0.46
CA ILE A 56 6.29 3.27 -1.13
C ILE A 56 7.42 3.04 -0.11
N GLY A 57 7.63 3.98 0.81
CA GLY A 57 8.66 3.87 1.85
C GLY A 57 8.41 2.66 2.76
N GLN A 58 7.17 2.44 3.17
CA GLN A 58 6.76 1.27 3.96
C GLN A 58 6.96 -0.05 3.19
N ALA A 59 6.54 -0.12 1.93
CA ALA A 59 6.72 -1.29 1.09
C ALA A 59 8.21 -1.66 0.94
N ILE A 60 9.08 -0.67 0.73
CA ILE A 60 10.53 -0.86 0.71
C ILE A 60 11.03 -1.38 2.07
N ALA A 61 10.55 -0.83 3.18
CA ALA A 61 10.92 -1.28 4.52
C ALA A 61 10.57 -2.76 4.74
N TYR A 62 9.43 -3.24 4.23
CA TYR A 62 9.07 -4.67 4.30
C TYR A 62 10.03 -5.55 3.50
N GLN A 63 10.52 -5.08 2.35
CA GLN A 63 11.53 -5.79 1.56
C GLN A 63 12.85 -5.91 2.32
N TYR A 64 13.28 -4.85 3.01
CA TYR A 64 14.44 -4.94 3.90
C TYR A 64 14.25 -5.95 5.03
N GLY A 65 13.01 -6.12 5.50
CA GLY A 65 12.63 -7.16 6.46
C GLY A 65 12.53 -8.57 5.89
N GLY A 66 12.88 -8.77 4.61
CA GLY A 66 12.90 -10.07 3.94
C GLY A 66 11.56 -10.53 3.38
N LEU A 67 10.54 -9.67 3.34
CA LEU A 67 9.23 -10.00 2.79
C LEU A 67 9.06 -9.50 1.36
N ARG A 68 8.19 -10.18 0.61
CA ARG A 68 7.64 -9.60 -0.62
C ARG A 68 6.71 -8.47 -0.22
N ALA A 69 6.80 -7.35 -0.94
CA ALA A 69 5.99 -6.18 -0.68
C ALA A 69 5.13 -5.79 -1.88
N GLY A 70 3.99 -5.16 -1.61
CA GLY A 70 3.16 -4.52 -2.61
C GLY A 70 2.56 -3.22 -2.06
N LEU A 71 2.07 -2.38 -2.96
CA LEU A 71 1.36 -1.15 -2.63
C LEU A 71 0.00 -1.19 -3.32
N ILE A 72 -1.06 -0.95 -2.56
CA ILE A 72 -2.41 -0.81 -3.09
C ILE A 72 -2.79 0.66 -3.00
N VAL A 73 -3.08 1.27 -4.14
CA VAL A 73 -3.44 2.69 -4.21
C VAL A 73 -4.95 2.83 -4.40
N ILE A 74 -5.58 3.57 -3.49
CA ILE A 74 -6.99 3.92 -3.59
C ILE A 74 -7.10 5.27 -4.27
N THR A 75 -7.69 5.27 -5.46
CA THR A 75 -8.09 6.49 -6.15
C THR A 75 -9.61 6.65 -6.05
N THR A 76 -10.06 7.85 -5.67
CA THR A 76 -11.48 8.23 -5.68
C THR A 76 -11.81 9.19 -6.82
N ASN A 77 -10.82 9.49 -7.66
CA ASN A 77 -10.92 10.46 -8.73
C ASN A 77 -11.07 9.76 -10.08
N GLU A 78 -12.11 10.11 -10.81
CA GLU A 78 -12.38 9.57 -12.16
C GLU A 78 -11.61 10.34 -13.26
N ASP A 79 -10.83 11.37 -12.90
CA ASP A 79 -9.99 12.10 -13.84
C ASP A 79 -8.80 11.24 -14.31
N ASN A 80 -8.96 10.69 -15.52
CA ASN A 80 -7.97 9.88 -16.21
C ASN A 80 -6.58 10.54 -16.30
N ASN A 81 -6.47 11.88 -16.35
CA ASN A 81 -5.16 12.53 -16.43
C ASN A 81 -4.38 12.40 -15.12
N LYS A 82 -5.05 12.53 -13.97
CA LYS A 82 -4.41 12.35 -12.66
C LYS A 82 -4.03 10.90 -12.40
N LEU A 83 -4.89 9.96 -12.83
CA LEU A 83 -4.56 8.54 -12.81
C LEU A 83 -3.29 8.25 -13.63
N ASN A 84 -3.20 8.80 -14.85
CA ASN A 84 -2.03 8.63 -15.69
C ASN A 84 -0.75 9.22 -15.07
N GLN A 85 -0.83 10.37 -14.41
CA GLN A 85 0.30 10.96 -13.68
C GLN A 85 0.78 10.06 -12.54
N LEU A 86 -0.14 9.54 -11.74
CA LEU A 86 0.15 8.57 -10.68
C LEU A 86 0.81 7.30 -11.26
N MET A 87 0.24 6.73 -12.33
CA MET A 87 0.80 5.54 -12.99
C MET A 87 2.21 5.79 -13.53
N ASN A 88 2.48 6.99 -14.08
CA ASN A 88 3.81 7.36 -14.52
C ASN A 88 4.78 7.48 -13.35
N PHE A 89 4.37 8.09 -12.23
CA PHE A 89 5.18 8.15 -11.02
C PHE A 89 5.55 6.75 -10.51
N LEU A 90 4.58 5.84 -10.40
CA LEU A 90 4.82 4.46 -9.95
C LEU A 90 5.74 3.68 -10.88
N ARG A 91 5.66 3.91 -12.20
CA ARG A 91 6.56 3.27 -13.19
C ARG A 91 7.99 3.79 -13.11
N LEU A 92 8.19 5.05 -12.81
CA LEU A 92 9.52 5.65 -12.67
C LEU A 92 10.20 5.22 -11.36
N GLY A 93 9.44 5.02 -10.28
CA GLY A 93 9.97 4.53 -9.01
C GLY A 93 10.27 3.03 -8.94
N ALA A 94 9.95 2.26 -10.00
CA ALA A 94 10.16 0.81 -10.08
C ALA A 94 11.37 0.41 -10.97
N GLN A 95 12.13 1.38 -11.48
CA GLN A 95 13.41 1.20 -12.19
C GLN A 95 14.57 1.37 -11.23
#